data_AF-A0A7V1YM41-F1
#
_entry.id   AF-A0A7V1YM41-F1
#
_cell.length_a   1.000
_cell.length_b   1.000
_cell.length_c   1.000
_cell.angle_alpha   90.00
_cell.angle_beta   90.00
_cell.angle_gamma   90.00
#
_symmetry.space_group_name_H-M   'P 1'
#
loop_
_entity.id
_entity.type
_entity.pdbx_description
1 polymer ?
#
loop_
_entity_poly.entity_id
_entity_poly.type
_entity_poly.pdbx_seq_one_letter_code
_entity_poly.pdbx_strand_id
1 'polypeptide(L)'
;MPEVRELLEMVAQRVATRPDAFERLVRARRRRERNRRIAAGVLALVVAAAGIGGLVVAFRGAERTVVGGPGAGAFPGIWPERTWEDAEAAQSRADAGAEAWRLQPPSIGYRFAEEVLGWGRPGTEVVVGEVATGGDRMLLRIRRLAAPCDFRAGDPCPPTVAELELTVEQLIRQGEGGIWSVTRVDSPDIDLPVDPGATLRIGEPVDVAMRPPAADIVLAVGWHLTGPGCPGWTGVATAPARDGRVVLTPDALPEGCDPPVPAVLYAWMGERAGDLDPFIRPIQPWTLEALPVAFDVSLEPPATATPSPVPAIPVVATVHCGEGAAGVEVVTPTVQPVEDGVHLTVSSSTARDVQILEPERLLEWRVSLEAGETRRLVLRDLPPGTYRVYCLPTAPEAYGSFRVVDPLGLWHAPDLDCPAGKLRLEFRVGGAPGLADPIDAVRAFAGVEASDVVEYAGYPLASDALRIVRAGKVVALVRLDRAERGGWVVSSVELCRGSGLLSTPPG
;
A
#
# COMPACT_ATOMS: atom_id res chain seq x y z
N MET A 1 59.96 71.09 57.40
CA MET A 1 58.84 70.26 56.94
C MET A 1 59.47 69.11 56.18
N PRO A 2 59.37 67.86 56.69
CA PRO A 2 59.87 66.71 55.94
C PRO A 2 59.14 66.64 54.60
N GLU A 3 59.90 66.52 53.52
CA GLU A 3 59.39 66.47 52.16
C GLU A 3 58.41 65.30 52.01
N VAL A 4 57.32 65.52 51.29
CA VAL A 4 56.31 64.50 50.92
C VAL A 4 56.95 63.20 50.41
N ARG A 5 58.15 63.30 49.84
CA ARG A 5 58.98 62.18 49.43
C ARG A 5 59.31 61.22 50.57
N GLU A 6 59.76 61.70 51.73
CA GLU A 6 60.10 60.83 52.88
C GLU A 6 58.86 60.12 53.43
N LEU A 7 57.70 60.79 53.39
CA LEU A 7 56.45 60.22 53.86
C LEU A 7 55.93 59.13 52.91
N LEU A 8 56.12 59.31 51.59
CA LEU A 8 55.80 58.29 50.60
C LEU A 8 56.79 57.10 50.67
N GLU A 9 58.08 57.36 50.90
CA GLU A 9 59.10 56.31 50.99
C GLU A 9 58.91 55.44 52.26
N MET A 10 58.47 56.06 53.36
CA MET A 10 58.11 55.35 54.59
C MET A 10 56.84 54.50 54.45
N VAL A 11 55.84 54.96 53.68
CA VAL A 11 54.62 54.19 53.42
C VAL A 11 54.91 53.04 52.44
N ALA A 12 55.76 53.27 51.43
CA ALA A 12 56.17 52.23 50.48
C ALA A 12 56.89 51.06 51.18
N GLN A 13 57.73 51.34 52.19
CA GLN A 13 58.41 50.28 52.96
C GLN A 13 57.48 49.46 53.85
N ARG A 14 56.31 49.99 54.26
CA ARG A 14 55.35 49.26 55.09
C ARG A 14 54.44 48.31 54.31
N VAL A 15 54.35 48.47 52.99
CA VAL A 15 53.51 47.61 52.14
C VAL A 15 54.38 46.61 51.40
N ALA A 16 55.00 45.69 52.16
CA ALA A 16 55.60 44.50 51.58
C ALA A 16 54.47 43.56 51.10
N THR A 17 54.05 43.71 49.85
CA THR A 17 53.14 42.76 49.22
C THR A 17 53.83 41.40 49.17
N ARG A 18 53.20 40.38 49.78
CA ARG A 18 53.68 39.00 49.66
C ARG A 18 53.92 38.67 48.18
N PRO A 19 55.06 38.05 47.82
CA PRO A 19 55.45 37.85 46.43
C PRO A 19 54.44 37.01 45.62
N ASP A 20 53.50 36.33 46.28
CA ASP A 20 52.45 35.52 45.67
C ASP A 20 51.07 36.21 45.57
N ALA A 21 50.94 37.47 46.01
CA ALA A 21 49.65 38.16 46.07
C ALA A 21 49.01 38.31 44.68
N PHE A 22 49.82 38.62 43.66
CA PHE A 22 49.35 38.74 42.29
C PHE A 22 48.94 37.38 41.71
N GLU A 23 49.73 36.33 41.95
CA GLU A 23 49.39 34.98 41.48
C GLU A 23 48.11 34.44 42.10
N ARG A 24 47.86 34.68 43.39
CA ARG A 24 46.59 34.32 44.03
C ARG A 24 45.41 35.03 43.39
N LEU A 25 45.56 36.31 43.06
CA LEU A 25 44.50 37.09 42.42
C LEU A 25 44.24 36.61 40.98
N VAL A 26 45.28 36.27 40.23
CA VAL A 26 45.17 35.68 38.88
C VAL A 26 44.52 34.29 38.93
N ARG A 27 44.90 33.43 39.87
CA ARG A 27 44.28 32.10 40.05
C ARG A 27 42.81 32.21 40.46
N ALA A 28 42.47 33.13 41.35
CA ALA A 28 41.09 33.38 41.75
C ALA A 28 40.23 33.88 40.58
N ARG A 29 40.77 34.79 39.75
CA ARG A 29 40.08 35.28 38.55
C ARG A 29 39.84 34.17 37.53
N ARG A 30 40.86 33.34 37.23
CA ARG A 30 40.72 32.21 36.31
C ARG A 30 39.69 31.18 36.77
N ARG A 31 39.64 30.87 38.08
CA ARG A 31 38.61 29.97 38.65
C ARG A 31 37.20 30.56 38.48
N ARG A 32 37.03 31.86 38.73
CA ARG A 32 35.74 32.54 38.57
C ARG A 32 35.27 32.55 37.12
N GLU A 33 36.18 32.75 36.18
CA GLU A 33 35.87 32.77 34.75
C GLU A 33 35.52 31.37 34.21
N ARG A 34 36.23 30.33 34.67
CA ARG A 34 35.91 28.94 34.34
C ARG A 34 34.55 28.52 34.91
N ASN A 35 34.26 28.87 36.16
CA ASN A 35 32.96 28.57 36.78
C ASN A 35 31.82 29.31 36.08
N ARG A 36 32.04 30.54 35.58
CA ARG A 36 31.04 31.30 34.83
C ARG A 36 30.70 30.65 33.48
N ARG A 37 31.69 30.09 32.78
CA ARG A 37 31.46 29.35 31.52
C ARG A 37 30.69 28.05 31.74
N ILE A 38 31.01 27.31 32.81
CA ILE A 38 30.29 26.07 33.15
C ILE A 38 28.84 26.39 33.54
N ALA A 39 28.62 27.39 34.39
CA ALA A 39 27.28 27.79 34.80
C ALA A 39 26.42 28.25 33.62
N ALA A 40 26.99 29.00 32.68
CA ALA A 40 26.29 29.41 31.46
C ALA A 40 25.92 28.22 30.57
N GLY A 41 26.80 27.22 30.42
CA GLY A 41 26.52 26.00 29.66
C GLY A 41 25.40 25.16 30.28
N VAL A 42 25.40 24.98 31.60
CA VAL A 42 24.33 24.25 32.31
C VAL A 42 22.99 24.98 32.19
N LEU A 43 22.97 26.30 32.36
CA LEU A 43 21.74 27.09 32.22
C LEU A 43 21.16 26.99 30.80
N ALA A 44 22.00 27.08 29.77
CA ALA A 44 21.55 26.94 28.38
C ALA A 44 20.93 25.55 28.12
N LEU A 45 21.52 24.49 28.67
CA LEU A 45 21.02 23.12 28.51
C LEU A 45 19.68 22.90 29.24
N VAL A 46 19.50 23.51 30.42
CA VAL A 46 18.23 23.49 31.15
C VAL A 46 17.14 24.25 30.40
N VAL A 47 17.44 25.44 29.84
CA VAL A 47 16.48 26.22 29.05
C VAL A 47 16.10 25.47 27.77
N ALA A 48 17.06 24.83 27.10
CA ALA A 48 16.78 24.01 25.92
C ALA A 48 15.91 22.79 26.26
N ALA A 49 16.21 22.07 27.34
CA ALA A 49 15.42 20.94 27.80
C ALA A 49 13.99 21.35 28.19
N ALA A 50 13.83 22.50 28.87
CA ALA A 50 12.53 23.05 29.22
C ALA A 50 11.72 23.51 27.99
N GLY A 51 12.38 24.13 27.00
CA GLY A 51 11.75 24.54 25.74
C GLY A 51 11.27 23.34 24.91
N ILE A 52 12.10 22.30 24.79
CA ILE A 52 11.73 21.06 24.09
C ILE A 52 10.60 20.34 24.83
N GLY A 53 10.67 20.25 26.17
CA GLY A 53 9.61 19.66 26.99
C GLY A 53 8.27 20.39 26.87
N GLY A 54 8.30 21.73 26.82
CA GLY A 54 7.09 22.56 26.65
C GLY A 54 6.42 22.37 25.29
N LEU A 55 7.20 22.24 24.21
CA LEU A 55 6.66 21.99 22.87
C LEU A 55 6.00 20.60 22.76
N VAL A 56 6.60 19.56 23.34
CA VAL A 56 6.04 18.20 23.30
C VAL A 56 4.70 18.10 24.05
N VAL A 57 4.52 18.85 25.14
CA VAL A 57 3.25 18.89 25.89
C VAL A 57 2.20 19.75 25.18
N ALA A 58 2.60 20.88 24.58
CA ALA A 58 1.69 21.77 23.86
C ALA A 58 1.12 21.13 22.57
N PHE A 59 1.92 20.34 21.85
CA PHE A 59 1.46 19.64 20.65
C PHE A 59 0.71 18.32 20.91
N ARG A 60 0.68 17.84 22.16
CA ARG A 60 -0.13 16.66 22.54
C ARG A 60 -1.52 16.98 23.09
N GLY A 61 -1.80 18.23 23.44
CA GLY A 61 -3.01 18.61 24.18
C GLY A 61 -4.00 19.51 23.45
N ALA A 62 -3.71 19.92 22.21
CA ALA A 62 -4.50 20.92 21.50
C ALA A 62 -5.08 20.38 20.19
N GLU A 63 -5.97 19.39 20.28
CA GLU A 63 -7.03 19.19 19.26
C GLU A 63 -8.13 18.26 19.79
N ARG A 64 -9.25 18.87 20.19
CA ARG A 64 -10.65 18.51 19.85
C ARG A 64 -11.60 19.19 20.86
N THR A 65 -11.99 20.40 20.53
CA THR A 65 -13.30 20.91 20.93
C THR A 65 -14.24 20.62 19.76
N VAL A 66 -15.00 19.51 19.83
CA VAL A 66 -16.18 19.33 19.00
C VAL A 66 -17.37 19.29 19.94
N VAL A 67 -17.88 20.48 20.26
CA VAL A 67 -19.28 20.64 20.68
C VAL A 67 -20.02 21.10 19.43
N GLY A 68 -20.20 20.17 18.50
CA GLY A 68 -21.25 20.21 17.49
C GLY A 68 -22.26 19.14 17.89
N GLY A 69 -23.55 19.47 17.89
CA GLY A 69 -24.62 18.48 18.13
C GLY A 69 -24.55 17.31 17.14
N PRO A 70 -25.38 16.26 17.30
CA PRO A 70 -25.34 15.04 16.51
C PRO A 70 -25.71 15.31 15.04
N GLY A 71 -24.77 15.88 14.28
CA GLY A 71 -24.66 15.61 12.86
C GLY A 71 -24.22 14.16 12.71
N ALA A 72 -24.67 13.50 11.65
CA ALA A 72 -24.35 12.12 11.33
C ALA A 72 -22.84 11.95 11.02
N GLY A 73 -21.99 12.13 12.02
CA GLY A 73 -20.57 11.84 11.95
C GLY A 73 -20.35 10.34 11.86
N ALA A 74 -19.24 9.96 11.21
CA ALA A 74 -18.78 8.58 11.18
C ALA A 74 -18.67 8.03 12.62
N PHE A 75 -19.02 6.76 12.78
CA PHE A 75 -18.88 6.09 14.07
C PHE A 75 -17.39 5.86 14.34
N PRO A 76 -16.82 6.37 15.45
CA PRO A 76 -15.37 6.33 15.68
C PRO A 76 -14.86 4.96 16.18
N GLY A 77 -15.74 3.98 16.38
CA GLY A 77 -15.38 2.65 16.84
C GLY A 77 -14.87 1.74 15.72
N ILE A 78 -13.84 0.97 16.04
CA ILE A 78 -13.14 0.00 15.19
C ILE A 78 -13.77 -1.37 15.31
N TRP A 79 -13.96 -1.76 16.57
CA TRP A 79 -14.29 -3.10 16.98
C TRP A 79 -14.89 -3.05 18.41
N PRO A 80 -15.88 -3.88 18.72
CA PRO A 80 -16.56 -4.81 17.83
C PRO A 80 -17.58 -4.15 16.90
N GLU A 81 -18.03 -2.93 17.20
CA GLU A 81 -19.03 -2.21 16.40
C GLU A 81 -18.40 -1.30 15.36
N ARG A 82 -19.15 -1.02 14.29
CA ARG A 82 -18.73 -0.13 13.17
C ARG A 82 -19.72 0.96 12.85
N THR A 83 -20.89 0.92 13.45
CA THR A 83 -21.96 1.88 13.24
C THR A 83 -22.58 2.26 14.59
N TRP A 84 -23.20 3.44 14.63
CA TRP A 84 -23.98 3.87 15.80
C TRP A 84 -25.10 2.87 16.12
N GLU A 85 -25.78 2.33 15.10
CA GLU A 85 -26.84 1.34 15.26
C GLU A 85 -26.33 0.04 15.91
N ASP A 86 -25.18 -0.48 15.46
CA ASP A 86 -24.57 -1.68 16.04
C ASP A 86 -24.17 -1.46 17.51
N ALA A 87 -23.65 -0.28 17.82
CA ALA A 87 -23.23 0.11 19.17
C ALA A 87 -24.42 0.31 20.12
N GLU A 88 -25.52 0.91 19.66
CA GLU A 88 -26.76 1.00 20.44
C GLU A 88 -27.38 -0.38 20.68
N ALA A 89 -27.36 -1.26 19.67
CA ALA A 89 -27.83 -2.64 19.80
C ALA A 89 -26.94 -3.43 20.78
N ALA A 90 -25.61 -3.24 20.73
CA ALA A 90 -24.67 -3.84 21.67
C ALA A 90 -24.87 -3.33 23.10
N GLN A 91 -25.09 -2.02 23.28
CA GLN A 91 -25.38 -1.42 24.58
C GLN A 91 -26.67 -2.00 25.16
N SER A 92 -27.70 -2.17 24.34
CA SER A 92 -28.97 -2.77 24.76
C SER A 92 -28.82 -4.23 25.21
N ARG A 93 -27.95 -5.01 24.54
CA ARG A 93 -27.62 -6.39 24.95
C ARG A 93 -26.83 -6.41 26.26
N ALA A 94 -25.84 -5.52 26.41
CA ALA A 94 -25.06 -5.33 27.63
C ALA A 94 -25.94 -4.96 28.83
N ASP A 95 -26.88 -4.03 28.63
CA ASP A 95 -27.86 -3.61 29.65
C ASP A 95 -28.77 -4.77 30.08
N ALA A 96 -29.08 -5.70 29.16
CA ALA A 96 -29.84 -6.92 29.45
C ALA A 96 -29.01 -8.03 30.12
N GLY A 97 -27.73 -7.77 30.41
CA GLY A 97 -26.79 -8.73 30.99
C GLY A 97 -26.19 -9.73 29.98
N ALA A 98 -26.55 -9.63 28.71
CA ALA A 98 -25.85 -10.34 27.64
C ALA A 98 -24.53 -9.60 27.35
N GLU A 99 -23.47 -10.29 26.94
CA GLU A 99 -22.18 -9.64 26.61
C GLU A 99 -21.54 -8.82 27.76
N ALA A 100 -21.68 -9.25 29.02
CA ALA A 100 -21.10 -8.57 30.19
C ALA A 100 -19.59 -8.28 30.09
N TRP A 101 -18.87 -9.01 29.22
CA TRP A 101 -17.47 -8.75 28.91
C TRP A 101 -17.23 -7.36 28.29
N ARG A 102 -18.23 -6.77 27.60
CA ARG A 102 -18.11 -5.43 27.00
C ARG A 102 -18.08 -4.30 28.03
N LEU A 103 -18.49 -4.58 29.27
CA LEU A 103 -18.48 -3.61 30.37
C LEU A 103 -17.10 -3.48 31.03
N GLN A 104 -16.16 -4.36 30.68
CA GLN A 104 -14.82 -4.40 31.27
C GLN A 104 -13.76 -4.11 30.19
N PRO A 105 -13.03 -2.99 30.27
CA PRO A 105 -12.01 -2.64 29.29
C PRO A 105 -10.97 -3.76 29.05
N PRO A 106 -10.41 -4.42 30.09
CA PRO A 106 -9.44 -5.49 29.86
C PRO A 106 -10.01 -6.64 29.03
N SER A 107 -11.29 -6.98 29.20
CA SER A 107 -11.96 -8.03 28.42
C SER A 107 -12.09 -7.67 26.94
N ILE A 108 -12.24 -6.38 26.59
CA ILE A 108 -12.15 -5.90 25.20
C ILE A 108 -10.76 -6.20 24.65
N GLY A 109 -9.71 -5.88 25.40
CA GLY A 109 -8.32 -6.13 24.98
C GLY A 109 -8.04 -7.61 24.73
N TYR A 110 -8.50 -8.50 25.63
CA TYR A 110 -8.34 -9.95 25.46
C TYR A 110 -9.04 -10.47 24.22
N ARG A 111 -10.30 -10.08 23.99
CA ARG A 111 -11.04 -10.54 22.81
C ARG A 111 -10.53 -9.91 21.52
N PHE A 112 -10.10 -8.65 21.53
CA PHE A 112 -9.46 -8.06 20.36
C PHE A 112 -8.21 -8.85 19.98
N ALA A 113 -7.37 -9.20 20.97
CA ALA A 113 -6.20 -10.03 20.74
C ALA A 113 -6.57 -11.41 20.14
N GLU A 114 -7.60 -12.06 20.66
CA GLU A 114 -8.03 -13.39 20.19
C GLU A 114 -8.74 -13.38 18.83
N GLU A 115 -9.77 -12.54 18.70
CA GLU A 115 -10.69 -12.54 17.57
C GLU A 115 -10.13 -11.78 16.36
N VAL A 116 -9.34 -10.73 16.57
CA VAL A 116 -8.78 -9.91 15.50
C VAL A 116 -7.34 -10.30 15.18
N LEU A 117 -6.49 -10.42 16.20
CA LEU A 117 -5.05 -10.69 16.00
C LEU A 117 -4.71 -12.19 15.95
N GLY A 118 -5.62 -13.05 16.39
CA GLY A 118 -5.38 -14.49 16.51
C GLY A 118 -4.42 -14.86 17.65
N TRP A 119 -4.24 -13.98 18.64
CA TRP A 119 -3.41 -14.18 19.83
C TRP A 119 -4.19 -14.96 20.90
N GLY A 120 -3.58 -15.95 21.55
CA GLY A 120 -4.31 -16.81 22.50
C GLY A 120 -4.47 -18.27 22.03
N ARG A 121 -3.73 -18.66 20.99
CA ARG A 121 -3.55 -20.08 20.64
C ARG A 121 -2.78 -20.82 21.74
N PRO A 122 -2.95 -22.16 21.85
CA PRO A 122 -2.18 -22.98 22.77
C PRO A 122 -0.68 -22.68 22.67
N GLY A 123 -0.04 -22.35 23.79
CA GLY A 123 1.39 -22.02 23.88
C GLY A 123 1.72 -20.53 23.85
N THR A 124 0.76 -19.65 23.63
CA THR A 124 0.95 -18.20 23.76
C THR A 124 0.11 -17.65 24.90
N GLU A 125 0.63 -16.66 25.62
CA GLU A 125 -0.14 -15.92 26.62
C GLU A 125 -0.30 -14.47 26.17
N VAL A 126 -1.52 -13.97 26.35
CA VAL A 126 -1.86 -12.56 26.16
C VAL A 126 -1.90 -11.92 27.54
N VAL A 127 -1.18 -10.82 27.71
CA VAL A 127 -1.24 -10.00 28.92
C VAL A 127 -1.81 -8.65 28.53
N VAL A 128 -2.91 -8.26 29.15
CA VAL A 128 -3.52 -6.94 28.98
C VAL A 128 -3.24 -6.13 30.24
N GLY A 129 -2.41 -5.10 30.10
CA GLY A 129 -2.13 -4.13 31.15
C GLY A 129 -2.93 -2.85 30.93
N GLU A 130 -3.48 -2.28 32.00
CA GLU A 130 -4.09 -0.95 31.95
C GLU A 130 -3.01 0.13 32.07
N VAL A 131 -3.00 1.08 31.15
CA VAL A 131 -2.16 2.28 31.19
C VAL A 131 -3.12 3.44 31.44
N ALA A 132 -3.21 3.87 32.70
CA ALA A 132 -4.27 4.74 33.21
C ALA A 132 -4.73 5.85 32.23
N THR A 133 -6.05 5.96 32.05
CA THR A 133 -6.72 7.13 31.44
C THR A 133 -8.15 7.24 31.98
N GLY A 134 -8.68 8.48 32.02
CA GLY A 134 -9.81 8.87 32.86
C GLY A 134 -11.19 8.72 32.22
N GLY A 135 -12.19 8.47 33.07
CA GLY A 135 -13.61 8.52 32.70
C GLY A 135 -14.00 7.47 31.67
N ASP A 136 -14.23 7.94 30.45
CA ASP A 136 -14.81 7.25 29.30
C ASP A 136 -13.78 6.75 28.28
N ARG A 137 -12.48 6.98 28.52
CA ARG A 137 -11.38 6.56 27.64
C ARG A 137 -10.30 5.83 28.43
N MET A 138 -9.81 4.71 27.89
CA MET A 138 -8.75 3.92 28.49
C MET A 138 -7.72 3.47 27.46
N LEU A 139 -6.44 3.54 27.82
CA LEU A 139 -5.33 2.98 27.06
C LEU A 139 -4.99 1.60 27.63
N LEU A 140 -5.11 0.57 26.80
CA LEU A 140 -4.74 -0.79 27.11
C LEU A 140 -3.44 -1.12 26.40
N ARG A 141 -2.53 -1.77 27.10
CA ARG A 141 -1.31 -2.31 26.51
C ARG A 141 -1.42 -3.81 26.44
N ILE A 142 -1.41 -4.36 25.24
CA ILE A 142 -1.54 -5.79 24.98
C ILE A 142 -0.19 -6.33 24.58
N ARG A 143 0.23 -7.41 25.25
CA ARG A 143 1.48 -8.11 24.95
C ARG A 143 1.19 -9.57 24.67
N ARG A 144 1.83 -10.08 23.64
CA ARG A 144 1.93 -11.52 23.39
C ARG A 144 3.27 -12.01 23.91
N LEU A 145 3.25 -13.03 24.76
CA LEU A 145 4.44 -13.66 25.29
C LEU A 145 4.77 -14.94 24.52
N ALA A 146 6.07 -15.26 24.40
CA ALA A 146 6.53 -16.46 23.71
C ALA A 146 6.08 -17.78 24.38
N ALA A 147 5.77 -17.73 25.68
CA ALA A 147 5.26 -18.84 26.46
C ALA A 147 4.42 -18.29 27.65
N PRO A 148 3.58 -19.13 28.29
CA PRO A 148 2.91 -18.75 29.52
C PRO A 148 3.90 -18.36 30.63
N CYS A 149 3.52 -17.39 31.44
CA CYS A 149 4.26 -16.85 32.56
C CYS A 149 3.46 -17.03 33.86
N ASP A 150 4.10 -17.55 34.90
CA ASP A 150 3.51 -17.59 36.24
C ASP A 150 4.05 -16.43 37.08
N PHE A 151 3.34 -15.31 37.07
CA PHE A 151 3.71 -14.13 37.88
C PHE A 151 3.81 -14.44 39.38
N ARG A 152 3.18 -15.51 39.89
CA ARG A 152 3.21 -15.87 41.31
C ARG A 152 4.48 -16.60 41.72
N ALA A 153 5.15 -17.25 40.78
CA ALA A 153 6.37 -18.01 41.04
C ALA A 153 7.61 -17.11 41.20
N GLY A 154 7.53 -15.83 40.82
CA GLY A 154 8.68 -14.92 40.82
C GLY A 154 9.68 -15.18 39.69
N ASP A 155 9.37 -16.11 38.79
CA ASP A 155 10.17 -16.39 37.61
C ASP A 155 10.06 -15.24 36.58
N PRO A 156 11.16 -14.87 35.91
CA PRO A 156 11.11 -13.86 34.87
C PRO A 156 10.24 -14.33 33.71
N CYS A 157 9.30 -13.47 33.29
CA CYS A 157 8.45 -13.77 32.14
C CYS A 157 9.31 -13.93 30.88
N PRO A 158 8.91 -14.81 29.95
CA PRO A 158 9.55 -14.91 28.64
C PRO A 158 9.44 -13.57 27.89
N PRO A 159 10.32 -13.32 26.91
CA PRO A 159 10.31 -12.08 26.16
C PRO A 159 8.95 -11.86 25.47
N THR A 160 8.56 -10.59 25.41
CA THR A 160 7.41 -10.15 24.61
C THR A 160 7.77 -10.33 23.14
N VAL A 161 6.93 -11.06 22.41
CA VAL A 161 7.09 -11.29 20.96
C VAL A 161 6.35 -10.27 20.13
N ALA A 162 5.29 -9.66 20.68
CA ALA A 162 4.54 -8.58 20.05
C ALA A 162 3.89 -7.70 21.12
N GLU A 163 3.82 -6.40 20.86
CA GLU A 163 3.21 -5.40 21.75
C GLU A 163 2.34 -4.44 20.94
N LEU A 164 1.17 -4.10 21.48
CA LEU A 164 0.23 -3.14 20.91
C LEU A 164 -0.34 -2.25 22.01
N GLU A 165 -0.72 -1.04 21.64
CA GLU A 165 -1.50 -0.13 22.47
C GLU A 165 -2.89 0.06 21.85
N LEU A 166 -3.95 -0.25 22.61
CA LEU A 166 -5.33 0.01 22.23
C LEU A 166 -5.84 1.23 22.98
N THR A 167 -6.45 2.17 22.28
CA THR A 167 -7.40 3.07 22.94
C THR A 167 -8.79 2.45 22.86
N VAL A 168 -9.47 2.35 23.99
CA VAL A 168 -10.88 1.98 24.08
C VAL A 168 -11.68 3.14 24.67
N GLU A 169 -12.91 3.34 24.19
CA GLU A 169 -13.80 4.42 24.64
C GLU A 169 -15.25 3.94 24.81
N GLN A 170 -16.00 4.61 25.68
CA GLN A 170 -17.44 4.40 25.86
C GLN A 170 -18.24 5.36 24.97
N LEU A 171 -18.52 4.92 23.74
CA LEU A 171 -19.08 5.78 22.69
C LEU A 171 -20.58 6.08 22.85
N ILE A 172 -21.35 5.19 23.49
CA ILE A 172 -22.82 5.32 23.63
C ILE A 172 -23.20 5.93 24.98
N ARG A 173 -22.70 5.36 26.08
CA ARG A 173 -23.02 5.76 27.45
C ARG A 173 -21.75 5.76 28.28
N GLN A 174 -21.41 6.90 28.87
CA GLN A 174 -20.26 7.03 29.76
C GLN A 174 -20.60 6.54 31.18
N GLY A 175 -19.63 5.93 31.86
CA GLY A 175 -19.71 5.48 33.25
C GLY A 175 -20.06 4.00 33.42
N GLU A 176 -20.61 3.68 34.60
CA GLU A 176 -21.00 2.31 34.94
C GLU A 176 -22.09 1.80 33.98
N GLY A 177 -21.84 0.63 33.38
CA GLY A 177 -22.75 0.02 32.41
C GLY A 177 -22.54 0.47 30.96
N GLY A 178 -21.64 1.42 30.68
CA GLY A 178 -21.25 1.74 29.31
C GLY A 178 -20.42 0.64 28.66
N ILE A 179 -20.76 0.24 27.43
CA ILE A 179 -19.90 -0.67 26.66
C ILE A 179 -18.63 0.05 26.19
N TRP A 180 -17.55 -0.71 26.08
CA TRP A 180 -16.27 -0.23 25.56
C TRP A 180 -16.06 -0.70 24.13
N SER A 181 -15.65 0.22 23.25
CA SER A 181 -15.26 -0.06 21.87
C SER A 181 -13.80 0.34 21.66
N VAL A 182 -13.06 -0.43 20.88
CA VAL A 182 -11.71 -0.07 20.42
C VAL A 182 -11.86 1.11 19.45
N THR A 183 -11.12 2.20 19.65
CA THR A 183 -11.16 3.44 18.83
C THR A 183 -9.81 3.80 18.23
N ARG A 184 -8.73 3.22 18.74
CA ARG A 184 -7.38 3.33 18.14
C ARG A 184 -6.56 2.07 18.43
N VAL A 185 -5.72 1.68 17.47
CA VAL A 185 -4.70 0.64 17.65
C VAL A 185 -3.38 1.20 17.18
N ASP A 186 -2.37 1.19 18.04
CA ASP A 186 -1.01 1.62 17.75
C ASP A 186 -0.05 0.44 17.95
N SER A 187 0.97 0.36 17.10
CA SER A 187 2.07 -0.61 17.23
C SER A 187 3.40 0.13 17.26
N PRO A 188 4.35 -0.25 18.15
CA PRO A 188 5.70 0.29 18.12
C PRO A 188 6.50 -0.13 16.89
N ASP A 189 6.07 -1.17 16.18
CA ASP A 189 6.81 -1.81 15.08
C ASP A 189 6.36 -1.36 13.69
N ILE A 190 5.25 -0.63 13.59
CA ILE A 190 4.74 -0.09 12.33
C ILE A 190 4.49 1.41 12.51
N ASP A 191 5.09 2.19 11.62
CA ASP A 191 4.92 3.64 11.53
C ASP A 191 3.95 3.95 10.39
N LEU A 192 2.70 4.24 10.77
CA LEU A 192 1.64 4.67 9.87
C LEU A 192 1.55 6.20 9.94
N PRO A 193 2.05 6.96 8.94
CA PRO A 193 2.18 8.42 9.03
C PRO A 193 0.84 9.13 8.75
N VAL A 194 -0.26 8.60 9.27
CA VAL A 194 -1.61 9.13 9.08
C VAL A 194 -2.29 9.21 10.43
N ASP A 195 -2.62 10.43 10.84
CA ASP A 195 -3.36 10.66 12.08
C ASP A 195 -4.86 10.35 11.91
N PRO A 196 -5.54 9.84 12.95
CA PRO A 196 -6.98 9.67 12.89
C PRO A 196 -7.72 11.00 12.65
N GLY A 197 -8.60 11.04 11.65
CA GLY A 197 -9.28 12.25 11.18
C GLY A 197 -8.59 12.95 10.01
N ALA A 198 -7.44 12.45 9.53
CA ALA A 198 -6.74 13.05 8.40
C ALA A 198 -7.53 12.94 7.09
N THR A 199 -7.37 13.91 6.19
CA THR A 199 -7.89 13.80 4.82
C THR A 199 -6.76 13.33 3.91
N LEU A 200 -6.95 12.18 3.26
CA LEU A 200 -6.03 11.70 2.22
C LEU A 200 -6.61 12.00 0.84
N ARG A 201 -5.75 12.31 -0.13
CA ARG A 201 -6.18 12.48 -1.51
C ARG A 201 -5.99 11.20 -2.29
N ILE A 202 -6.94 10.91 -3.17
CA ILE A 202 -6.75 9.87 -4.20
C ILE A 202 -5.51 10.25 -5.04
N GLY A 203 -4.61 9.29 -5.20
CA GLY A 203 -3.31 9.42 -5.86
C GLY A 203 -2.18 9.86 -4.93
N GLU A 204 -2.46 10.21 -3.68
CA GLU A 204 -1.42 10.57 -2.70
C GLU A 204 -0.81 9.31 -2.08
N PRO A 205 0.51 9.09 -2.22
CA PRO A 205 1.16 7.93 -1.64
C PRO A 205 1.23 8.04 -0.12
N VAL A 206 0.77 7.01 0.59
CA VAL A 206 1.03 6.80 2.00
C VAL A 206 2.21 5.85 2.16
N ASP A 207 3.30 6.37 2.70
CA ASP A 207 4.53 5.61 2.92
C ASP A 207 4.55 5.02 4.33
N VAL A 208 4.18 3.75 4.45
CA VAL A 208 4.14 3.03 5.71
C VAL A 208 5.48 2.36 5.93
N ALA A 209 6.13 2.68 7.04
CA ALA A 209 7.39 2.05 7.40
C ALA A 209 7.18 1.00 8.50
N MET A 210 8.05 -0.01 8.53
CA MET A 210 8.10 -1.01 9.60
C MET A 210 9.50 -1.14 10.18
N ARG A 211 9.55 -1.60 11.43
CA ARG A 211 10.75 -2.12 12.08
C ARG A 211 10.58 -3.64 12.19
N PRO A 212 11.11 -4.43 11.23
CA PRO A 212 10.86 -5.86 11.20
C PRO A 212 11.50 -6.56 12.42
N PRO A 213 10.74 -7.33 13.21
CA PRO A 213 11.30 -8.10 14.32
C PRO A 213 12.07 -9.35 13.86
N ALA A 214 11.80 -9.86 12.65
CA ALA A 214 12.47 -11.02 12.06
C ALA A 214 12.62 -10.92 10.53
N ALA A 215 13.54 -11.71 9.96
CA ALA A 215 13.55 -11.97 8.52
C ALA A 215 12.34 -12.85 8.16
N ASP A 216 11.69 -12.59 7.03
CA ASP A 216 10.55 -13.35 6.45
C ASP A 216 9.13 -12.89 6.82
N ILE A 217 8.97 -11.67 7.35
CA ILE A 217 7.66 -11.02 7.53
C ILE A 217 7.23 -10.31 6.23
N VAL A 218 5.92 -10.17 6.02
CA VAL A 218 5.33 -9.34 4.98
C VAL A 218 4.67 -8.13 5.64
N LEU A 219 4.95 -6.92 5.13
CA LEU A 219 4.14 -5.74 5.40
C LEU A 219 2.96 -5.75 4.45
N ALA A 220 1.77 -5.58 4.98
CA ALA A 220 0.60 -5.28 4.16
C ALA A 220 -0.06 -4.01 4.69
N VAL A 221 -0.55 -3.20 3.78
CA VAL A 221 -1.29 -1.97 4.09
C VAL A 221 -2.56 -2.00 3.26
N GLY A 222 -3.68 -1.71 3.87
CA GLY A 222 -4.95 -1.63 3.19
C GLY A 222 -5.83 -0.54 3.74
N TRP A 223 -6.88 -0.22 3.00
CA TRP A 223 -7.96 0.61 3.48
C TRP A 223 -9.30 -0.09 3.34
N HIS A 224 -10.28 0.38 4.10
CA HIS A 224 -11.66 -0.07 4.05
C HIS A 224 -12.59 1.15 3.99
N LEU A 225 -13.43 1.27 2.97
CA LEU A 225 -14.40 2.36 2.87
C LEU A 225 -15.63 2.08 3.75
N THR A 226 -16.04 3.05 4.57
CA THR A 226 -17.17 2.94 5.52
C THR A 226 -18.34 3.86 5.18
N GLY A 227 -18.24 4.64 4.08
CA GLY A 227 -19.27 5.59 3.67
C GLY A 227 -20.52 4.94 3.05
N PRO A 228 -21.70 5.61 3.14
CA PRO A 228 -22.89 5.18 2.44
C PRO A 228 -22.63 5.15 0.92
N GLY A 229 -23.04 4.06 0.26
CA GLY A 229 -22.77 3.83 -1.17
C GLY A 229 -21.42 3.16 -1.47
N CYS A 230 -20.54 3.02 -0.47
CA CYS A 230 -19.20 2.42 -0.60
C CYS A 230 -18.93 1.17 0.27
N PRO A 231 -19.91 0.33 0.66
CA PRO A 231 -19.66 -0.66 1.69
C PRO A 231 -18.73 -1.78 1.21
N GLY A 232 -17.62 -1.98 1.93
CA GLY A 232 -16.80 -3.19 1.85
C GLY A 232 -15.77 -3.21 0.73
N TRP A 233 -15.47 -2.07 0.10
CA TRP A 233 -14.34 -2.02 -0.82
C TRP A 233 -13.02 -1.90 -0.07
N THR A 234 -12.08 -2.78 -0.42
CA THR A 234 -10.75 -2.87 0.16
C THR A 234 -9.69 -2.81 -0.92
N GLY A 235 -8.75 -1.88 -0.79
CA GLY A 235 -7.48 -1.92 -1.51
C GLY A 235 -6.40 -2.44 -0.57
N VAL A 236 -5.52 -3.30 -1.07
CA VAL A 236 -4.38 -3.83 -0.30
C VAL A 236 -3.12 -3.74 -1.14
N ALA A 237 -2.07 -3.18 -0.57
CA ALA A 237 -0.70 -3.27 -1.06
C ALA A 237 0.12 -4.14 -0.12
N THR A 238 1.05 -4.92 -0.67
CA THR A 238 1.97 -5.75 0.13
C THR A 238 3.41 -5.52 -0.31
N ALA A 239 4.36 -5.59 0.62
CA ALA A 239 5.78 -5.70 0.30
C ALA A 239 6.49 -6.66 1.27
N PRO A 240 7.54 -7.34 0.83
CA PRO A 240 8.38 -8.12 1.72
C PRO A 240 9.08 -7.22 2.76
N ALA A 241 9.26 -7.70 3.99
CA ALA A 241 9.87 -6.93 5.09
C ALA A 241 11.29 -6.42 4.81
N ARG A 242 12.01 -6.98 3.82
CA ARG A 242 13.38 -6.58 3.49
C ARG A 242 13.49 -5.11 3.10
N ASP A 243 12.43 -4.53 2.53
CA ASP A 243 12.41 -3.15 2.10
C ASP A 243 11.94 -2.19 3.20
N GLY A 244 11.38 -2.72 4.29
CA GLY A 244 10.98 -1.97 5.49
C GLY A 244 9.93 -0.87 5.25
N ARG A 245 9.40 -0.76 4.03
CA ARG A 245 8.48 0.29 3.60
C ARG A 245 7.49 -0.27 2.57
N VAL A 246 6.23 0.12 2.67
CA VAL A 246 5.19 -0.08 1.66
C VAL A 246 4.63 1.29 1.31
N VAL A 247 4.59 1.59 0.02
CA VAL A 247 3.86 2.75 -0.48
C VAL A 247 2.49 2.29 -0.94
N LEU A 248 1.45 2.80 -0.30
CA LEU A 248 0.07 2.58 -0.69
C LEU A 248 -0.46 3.84 -1.37
N THR A 249 -0.96 3.73 -2.59
CA THR A 249 -1.55 4.85 -3.35
C THR A 249 -3.02 4.56 -3.61
N PRO A 250 -3.98 5.32 -3.05
CA PRO A 250 -5.39 5.21 -3.40
C PRO A 250 -5.62 5.63 -4.84
N ASP A 251 -5.71 4.66 -5.76
CA ASP A 251 -5.73 4.95 -7.19
C ASP A 251 -7.09 5.49 -7.66
N ALA A 252 -8.20 4.98 -7.13
CA ALA A 252 -9.55 5.43 -7.45
C ALA A 252 -10.57 5.04 -6.36
N LEU A 253 -11.65 5.82 -6.24
CA LEU A 253 -12.86 5.39 -5.55
C LEU A 253 -13.72 4.53 -6.50
N PRO A 254 -14.42 3.49 -6.01
CA PRO A 254 -15.39 2.74 -6.79
C PRO A 254 -16.48 3.63 -7.40
N GLU A 255 -17.07 3.20 -8.51
CA GLU A 255 -18.25 3.87 -9.06
C GLU A 255 -19.39 3.90 -8.03
N GLY A 256 -19.98 5.09 -7.83
CA GLY A 256 -21.05 5.31 -6.85
C GLY A 256 -20.58 5.82 -5.49
N CYS A 257 -19.26 5.99 -5.30
CA CYS A 257 -18.70 6.62 -4.11
C CYS A 257 -18.55 8.13 -4.27
N ASP A 258 -19.41 8.89 -3.61
CA ASP A 258 -19.32 10.35 -3.58
C ASP A 258 -18.35 10.81 -2.47
N PRO A 259 -17.24 11.47 -2.81
CA PRO A 259 -16.33 11.99 -1.80
C PRO A 259 -16.88 13.23 -1.09
N PRO A 260 -16.46 13.51 0.16
CA PRO A 260 -15.48 12.75 0.95
C PRO A 260 -16.04 11.41 1.43
N VAL A 261 -15.28 10.32 1.23
CA VAL A 261 -15.65 8.99 1.71
C VAL A 261 -14.85 8.68 2.97
N PRO A 262 -15.50 8.37 4.11
CA PRO A 262 -14.79 7.90 5.29
C PRO A 262 -14.18 6.53 5.00
N ALA A 263 -12.93 6.37 5.40
CA ALA A 263 -12.14 5.18 5.24
C ALA A 263 -11.37 4.86 6.52
N VAL A 264 -11.13 3.57 6.73
CA VAL A 264 -10.23 3.04 7.75
C VAL A 264 -8.95 2.64 7.05
N LEU A 265 -7.81 3.20 7.45
CA LEU A 265 -6.50 2.82 6.94
C LEU A 265 -5.80 1.94 7.97
N TYR A 266 -5.36 0.76 7.57
CA TYR A 266 -4.71 -0.21 8.45
C TYR A 266 -3.46 -0.77 7.81
N ALA A 267 -2.47 -1.09 8.63
CA ALA A 267 -1.27 -1.81 8.20
C ALA A 267 -1.05 -3.00 9.12
N TRP A 268 -0.53 -4.11 8.63
CA TRP A 268 -0.26 -5.29 9.44
C TRP A 268 0.98 -6.05 9.01
N MET A 269 1.51 -6.84 9.95
CA MET A 269 2.62 -7.76 9.74
C MET A 269 2.17 -9.20 9.89
N GLY A 270 2.58 -10.06 8.96
CA GLY A 270 2.34 -11.50 9.04
C GLY A 270 3.29 -12.33 8.17
N GLU A 271 3.25 -13.66 8.32
CA GLU A 271 4.16 -14.61 7.66
C GLU A 271 3.89 -14.83 6.17
N ARG A 272 2.73 -14.39 5.64
CA ARG A 272 2.35 -14.57 4.22
C ARG A 272 1.57 -13.38 3.67
N ALA A 273 1.89 -13.01 2.43
CA ALA A 273 1.08 -12.11 1.61
C ALA A 273 -0.14 -12.88 1.08
N GLY A 274 -1.35 -12.45 1.43
CA GLY A 274 -2.59 -12.97 0.87
C GLY A 274 -3.75 -12.05 1.25
N ASP A 275 -4.68 -11.83 0.33
CA ASP A 275 -5.82 -10.89 0.41
C ASP A 275 -6.66 -11.04 1.67
N LEU A 276 -6.27 -10.34 2.73
CA LEU A 276 -6.91 -10.48 4.04
C LEU A 276 -7.09 -9.11 4.65
N ASP A 277 -8.31 -8.61 4.53
CA ASP A 277 -8.78 -7.57 5.41
C ASP A 277 -9.06 -8.23 6.79
N PRO A 278 -8.29 -7.90 7.86
CA PRO A 278 -8.51 -8.42 9.22
C PRO A 278 -9.92 -8.11 9.75
N PHE A 279 -10.59 -7.14 9.13
CA PHE A 279 -11.92 -6.69 9.50
C PHE A 279 -13.04 -7.38 8.71
N ILE A 280 -12.78 -8.02 7.56
CA ILE A 280 -13.85 -8.71 6.78
C ILE A 280 -13.89 -10.20 7.10
N ARG A 281 -12.74 -10.85 7.32
CA ARG A 281 -12.68 -12.28 7.62
C ARG A 281 -11.84 -12.53 8.87
N PRO A 282 -12.32 -13.35 9.82
CA PRO A 282 -11.50 -13.78 10.94
C PRO A 282 -10.24 -14.44 10.40
N ILE A 283 -9.08 -13.92 10.81
CA ILE A 283 -7.77 -14.40 10.39
C ILE A 283 -7.54 -15.77 11.04
N GLN A 284 -7.79 -16.83 10.28
CA GLN A 284 -7.55 -18.21 10.68
C GLN A 284 -6.77 -18.91 9.55
N PRO A 285 -5.59 -19.54 9.80
CA PRO A 285 -4.83 -19.70 11.03
C PRO A 285 -3.49 -18.93 11.03
N TRP A 286 -3.45 -17.65 10.68
CA TRP A 286 -2.19 -16.86 10.71
C TRP A 286 -2.08 -16.03 11.99
N THR A 287 -0.87 -15.64 12.37
CA THR A 287 -0.65 -14.79 13.53
C THR A 287 -0.26 -13.40 13.04
N LEU A 288 -1.02 -12.38 13.42
CA LEU A 288 -0.62 -11.00 13.18
C LEU A 288 0.43 -10.60 14.22
N GLU A 289 1.51 -9.95 13.82
CA GLU A 289 2.50 -9.46 14.79
C GLU A 289 2.23 -8.03 15.24
N ALA A 290 1.66 -7.22 14.35
CA ALA A 290 1.33 -5.83 14.62
C ALA A 290 0.21 -5.36 13.71
N LEU A 291 -0.57 -4.37 14.17
CA LEU A 291 -1.65 -3.74 13.42
C LEU A 291 -1.86 -2.29 13.89
N PRO A 292 -1.22 -1.24 13.36
CA PRO A 292 -1.71 0.12 13.55
C PRO A 292 -2.90 0.37 12.66
N VAL A 293 -3.82 1.19 13.16
CA VAL A 293 -5.01 1.56 12.42
C VAL A 293 -5.33 3.04 12.64
N ALA A 294 -5.43 3.78 11.54
CA ALA A 294 -5.91 5.16 11.51
C ALA A 294 -7.40 5.17 11.12
N PHE A 295 -8.21 5.84 11.93
CA PHE A 295 -9.66 5.98 11.73
C PHE A 295 -10.02 7.35 11.19
N ASP A 296 -11.18 7.41 10.53
CA ASP A 296 -11.72 8.64 9.94
C ASP A 296 -10.74 9.29 8.98
N VAL A 297 -10.24 8.51 8.03
CA VAL A 297 -9.57 9.10 6.89
C VAL A 297 -10.62 9.53 5.87
N SER A 298 -10.62 10.80 5.49
CA SER A 298 -11.49 11.27 4.42
C SER A 298 -10.75 11.16 3.09
N LEU A 299 -11.25 10.36 2.15
CA LEU A 299 -10.73 10.34 0.78
C LEU A 299 -11.35 11.46 -0.04
N GLU A 300 -10.54 12.45 -0.40
CA GLU A 300 -10.92 13.51 -1.33
C GLU A 300 -10.52 13.16 -2.77
N PRO A 301 -11.30 13.63 -3.77
CA PRO A 301 -10.87 13.52 -5.15
C PRO A 301 -9.52 14.22 -5.31
N PRO A 302 -8.71 13.84 -6.31
CA PRO A 302 -7.48 14.55 -6.58
C PRO A 302 -7.80 16.03 -6.68
N ALA A 303 -7.05 16.87 -5.96
CA ALA A 303 -7.24 18.32 -6.03
C ALA A 303 -7.36 18.70 -7.49
N THR A 304 -8.38 19.48 -7.84
CA THR A 304 -8.57 20.00 -9.20
C THR A 304 -7.45 20.99 -9.47
N ALA A 305 -6.23 20.48 -9.60
CA ALA A 305 -5.14 21.18 -10.23
C ALA A 305 -5.71 21.54 -11.60
N THR A 306 -5.74 22.83 -11.89
CA THR A 306 -5.82 23.33 -13.26
C THR A 306 -4.91 22.40 -14.06
N PRO A 307 -5.44 21.58 -15.00
CA PRO A 307 -4.70 20.45 -15.51
C PRO A 307 -3.41 20.98 -16.11
N SER A 308 -2.31 20.79 -15.39
CA SER A 308 -1.01 20.74 -16.05
C SER A 308 -1.21 19.67 -17.11
N PRO A 309 -1.02 19.99 -18.40
CA PRO A 309 -1.30 19.05 -19.47
C PRO A 309 -0.58 17.76 -19.11
N VAL A 310 -1.37 16.71 -18.82
CA VAL A 310 -0.83 15.39 -18.52
C VAL A 310 0.07 15.08 -19.71
N PRO A 311 1.38 14.87 -19.50
CA PRO A 311 2.27 14.60 -20.60
C PRO A 311 1.71 13.40 -21.35
N ALA A 312 1.36 13.61 -22.62
CA ALA A 312 0.75 12.57 -23.43
C ALA A 312 1.67 11.34 -23.42
N ILE A 313 1.12 10.18 -23.06
CA ILE A 313 1.89 8.94 -23.07
C ILE A 313 2.31 8.68 -24.53
N PRO A 314 3.61 8.52 -24.82
CA PRO A 314 4.06 8.28 -26.18
C PRO A 314 3.44 7.00 -26.76
N VAL A 315 3.10 7.01 -28.04
CA VAL A 315 2.56 5.84 -28.76
C VAL A 315 3.66 4.92 -29.33
N VAL A 316 4.93 5.33 -29.23
CA VAL A 316 6.09 4.56 -29.72
C VAL A 316 7.13 4.45 -28.62
N ALA A 317 7.52 3.22 -28.26
CA ALA A 317 8.66 3.01 -27.37
C ALA A 317 9.97 3.08 -28.17
N THR A 318 10.96 3.82 -27.69
CA THR A 318 12.26 3.95 -28.36
C THR A 318 13.34 3.24 -27.56
N VAL A 319 14.06 2.33 -28.23
CA VAL A 319 15.14 1.52 -27.65
C VAL A 319 16.42 1.69 -28.49
N HIS A 320 17.53 1.95 -27.81
CA HIS A 320 18.86 2.02 -28.41
C HIS A 320 19.73 0.86 -27.89
N CYS A 321 20.22 0.03 -28.79
CA CYS A 321 21.21 -0.99 -28.52
C CYS A 321 22.61 -0.41 -28.72
N GLY A 322 23.30 -0.10 -27.62
CA GLY A 322 24.64 0.50 -27.61
C GLY A 322 25.77 -0.51 -27.43
N GLU A 323 27.01 -0.03 -27.51
CA GLU A 323 28.21 -0.84 -27.23
C GLU A 323 28.44 -1.04 -25.72
N GLY A 324 29.05 -2.18 -25.33
CA GLY A 324 29.47 -2.43 -23.95
C GLY A 324 28.42 -3.01 -22.99
N ALA A 325 28.75 -3.02 -21.69
CA ALA A 325 27.97 -3.67 -20.63
C ALA A 325 26.65 -2.94 -20.25
N ALA A 326 26.53 -1.66 -20.57
CA ALA A 326 25.30 -0.88 -20.42
C ALA A 326 24.36 -1.01 -21.63
N GLY A 327 24.60 -1.98 -22.52
CA GLY A 327 24.23 -1.99 -23.96
C GLY A 327 22.75 -1.92 -24.36
N VAL A 328 21.81 -1.61 -23.45
CA VAL A 328 20.40 -1.35 -23.77
C VAL A 328 19.95 -0.06 -23.08
N GLU A 329 19.57 0.95 -23.86
CA GLU A 329 18.96 2.19 -23.38
C GLU A 329 17.50 2.24 -23.83
N VAL A 330 16.57 2.40 -22.88
CA VAL A 330 15.15 2.60 -23.16
C VAL A 330 14.82 4.08 -22.94
N VAL A 331 14.70 4.82 -24.03
CA VAL A 331 14.42 6.27 -24.00
C VAL A 331 12.99 6.55 -23.58
N THR A 332 12.07 5.65 -23.93
CA THR A 332 10.64 5.79 -23.66
C THR A 332 10.19 4.65 -22.75
N PRO A 333 10.32 4.79 -21.42
CA PRO A 333 10.05 3.71 -20.47
C PRO A 333 8.56 3.41 -20.30
N THR A 334 7.67 4.24 -20.83
CA THR A 334 6.22 4.02 -20.81
C THR A 334 5.64 4.34 -22.18
N VAL A 335 4.83 3.43 -22.70
CA VAL A 335 4.21 3.53 -24.03
C VAL A 335 2.73 3.15 -23.92
N GLN A 336 1.89 3.82 -24.71
CA GLN A 336 0.49 3.42 -24.90
C GLN A 336 0.31 2.68 -26.22
N PRO A 337 -0.49 1.61 -26.26
CA PRO A 337 -0.81 0.93 -27.51
C PRO A 337 -1.71 1.80 -28.40
N VAL A 338 -1.79 1.42 -29.66
CA VAL A 338 -2.80 1.87 -30.63
C VAL A 338 -3.56 0.67 -31.16
N GLU A 339 -4.57 0.89 -32.00
CA GLU A 339 -5.50 -0.17 -32.43
C GLU A 339 -4.82 -1.36 -33.12
N ASP A 340 -3.63 -1.19 -33.74
CA ASP A 340 -2.87 -2.25 -34.40
C ASP A 340 -1.71 -2.84 -33.56
N GLY A 341 -1.57 -2.41 -32.30
CA GLY A 341 -0.65 -3.00 -31.32
C GLY A 341 0.28 -2.02 -30.63
N VAL A 342 1.35 -2.56 -30.03
CA VAL A 342 2.40 -1.75 -29.38
C VAL A 342 3.50 -1.45 -30.40
N HIS A 343 3.77 -0.16 -30.61
CA HIS A 343 4.78 0.28 -31.58
C HIS A 343 6.13 0.50 -30.89
N LEU A 344 7.19 -0.06 -31.46
CA LEU A 344 8.55 0.11 -30.99
C LEU A 344 9.45 0.56 -32.12
N THR A 345 10.36 1.48 -31.84
CA THR A 345 11.50 1.79 -32.70
C THR A 345 12.76 1.32 -31.99
N VAL A 346 13.45 0.36 -32.60
CA VAL A 346 14.72 -0.15 -32.08
C VAL A 346 15.83 0.21 -33.04
N SER A 347 16.93 0.71 -32.50
CA SER A 347 18.12 1.03 -33.30
C SER A 347 19.36 0.44 -32.66
N SER A 348 20.35 0.10 -33.47
CA SER A 348 21.60 -0.50 -32.99
C SER A 348 22.81 0.11 -33.67
N SER A 349 23.87 0.40 -32.91
CA SER A 349 25.15 0.84 -33.49
C SER A 349 25.96 -0.33 -34.08
N THR A 350 25.67 -1.56 -33.67
CA THR A 350 26.36 -2.80 -34.07
C THR A 350 25.36 -3.87 -34.49
N ALA A 351 25.77 -4.88 -35.26
CA ALA A 351 24.86 -5.97 -35.63
C ALA A 351 24.48 -6.79 -34.38
N ARG A 352 23.19 -6.91 -34.07
CA ARG A 352 22.67 -7.49 -32.82
C ARG A 352 21.28 -8.10 -32.97
N ASP A 353 20.98 -9.07 -32.11
CA ASP A 353 19.59 -9.53 -31.92
C ASP A 353 18.94 -8.77 -30.79
N VAL A 354 17.75 -8.25 -31.01
CA VAL A 354 16.91 -7.67 -29.96
C VAL A 354 15.92 -8.73 -29.52
N GLN A 355 15.88 -9.00 -28.23
CA GLN A 355 14.96 -9.94 -27.61
C GLN A 355 14.07 -9.21 -26.60
N ILE A 356 12.76 -9.37 -26.69
CA ILE A 356 11.78 -8.81 -25.75
C ILE A 356 11.14 -9.97 -25.01
N LEU A 357 11.21 -9.92 -23.67
CA LEU A 357 10.68 -10.95 -22.77
C LEU A 357 9.65 -10.36 -21.83
N GLU A 358 8.54 -11.07 -21.68
CA GLU A 358 7.63 -10.89 -20.56
C GLU A 358 8.14 -11.74 -19.37
N PRO A 359 8.25 -11.19 -18.16
CA PRO A 359 8.78 -11.96 -17.02
C PRO A 359 7.94 -13.20 -16.68
N GLU A 360 6.63 -13.14 -16.93
CA GLU A 360 5.67 -14.17 -16.50
C GLU A 360 5.21 -15.08 -17.63
N ARG A 361 5.23 -14.59 -18.88
CA ARG A 361 4.83 -15.35 -20.06
C ARG A 361 6.07 -15.63 -20.89
N LEU A 362 6.28 -16.88 -21.29
CA LEU A 362 7.39 -17.30 -22.18
C LEU A 362 7.25 -16.72 -23.61
N LEU A 363 6.62 -15.56 -23.77
CA LEU A 363 6.54 -14.81 -25.01
C LEU A 363 7.92 -14.22 -25.29
N GLU A 364 8.55 -14.74 -26.34
CA GLU A 364 9.83 -14.28 -26.83
C GLU A 364 9.64 -13.65 -28.20
N TRP A 365 9.91 -12.35 -28.30
CA TRP A 365 10.03 -11.66 -29.57
C TRP A 365 11.50 -11.46 -29.89
N ARG A 366 11.92 -11.83 -31.11
CA ARG A 366 13.31 -11.70 -31.54
C ARG A 366 13.40 -11.04 -32.91
N VAL A 367 14.28 -10.06 -33.03
CA VAL A 367 14.57 -9.39 -34.30
C VAL A 367 16.05 -9.11 -34.45
N SER A 368 16.64 -9.52 -35.57
CA SER A 368 18.04 -9.22 -35.90
C SER A 368 18.15 -7.85 -36.58
N LEU A 369 19.05 -7.01 -36.07
CA LEU A 369 19.38 -5.69 -36.59
C LEU A 369 20.81 -5.67 -37.15
N GLU A 370 20.98 -5.04 -38.29
CA GLU A 370 22.30 -4.71 -38.84
C GLU A 370 22.94 -3.52 -38.12
N ALA A 371 24.25 -3.34 -38.27
CA ALA A 371 24.95 -2.21 -37.69
C ALA A 371 24.45 -0.88 -38.28
N GLY A 372 24.04 0.05 -37.41
CA GLY A 372 23.45 1.33 -37.80
C GLY A 372 21.97 1.25 -38.22
N GLU A 373 21.34 0.06 -38.16
CA GLU A 373 19.94 -0.09 -38.52
C GLU A 373 19.01 0.53 -37.48
N THR A 374 17.94 1.16 -37.94
CA THR A 374 16.75 1.50 -37.14
C THR A 374 15.55 0.78 -37.74
N ARG A 375 14.89 -0.06 -36.93
CA ARG A 375 13.73 -0.85 -37.35
C ARG A 375 12.52 -0.49 -36.51
N ARG A 376 11.36 -0.35 -37.17
CA ARG A 376 10.06 -0.22 -36.50
C ARG A 376 9.42 -1.59 -36.38
N LEU A 377 8.90 -1.88 -35.21
CA LEU A 377 8.22 -3.13 -34.87
C LEU A 377 6.79 -2.79 -34.42
N VAL A 378 5.85 -3.66 -34.80
CA VAL A 378 4.47 -3.62 -34.29
C VAL A 378 4.22 -4.95 -33.60
N LEU A 379 4.14 -4.92 -32.28
CA LEU A 379 3.94 -6.11 -31.45
C LEU A 379 2.43 -6.28 -31.22
N ARG A 380 1.85 -7.19 -31.99
CA ARG A 380 0.40 -7.41 -32.11
C ARG A 380 -0.21 -8.14 -30.91
N ASP A 381 0.59 -8.97 -30.26
CA ASP A 381 0.14 -9.86 -29.17
C ASP A 381 0.78 -9.50 -27.82
N LEU A 382 1.22 -8.25 -27.65
CA LEU A 382 1.87 -7.78 -26.43
C LEU A 382 0.84 -7.15 -25.47
N PRO A 383 0.44 -7.84 -24.38
CA PRO A 383 -0.52 -7.27 -23.43
C PRO A 383 0.02 -6.01 -22.71
N PRO A 384 -0.84 -5.28 -21.99
CA PRO A 384 -0.41 -4.30 -21.01
C PRO A 384 0.44 -4.98 -19.91
N GLY A 385 1.58 -4.38 -19.56
CA GLY A 385 2.54 -5.01 -18.65
C GLY A 385 3.93 -4.39 -18.69
N THR A 386 4.87 -4.98 -17.94
CA THR A 386 6.28 -4.58 -17.92
C THR A 386 7.13 -5.62 -18.65
N TYR A 387 7.95 -5.14 -19.59
CA TYR A 387 8.75 -5.98 -20.47
C TYR A 387 10.24 -5.70 -20.31
N ARG A 388 11.05 -6.75 -20.48
CA ARG A 388 12.51 -6.65 -20.52
C ARG A 388 12.99 -6.72 -21.96
N VAL A 389 13.95 -5.88 -22.30
CA VAL A 389 14.58 -5.83 -23.63
C VAL A 389 16.07 -6.12 -23.50
N TYR A 390 16.54 -7.08 -24.30
CA TYR A 390 17.93 -7.50 -24.38
C TYR A 390 18.47 -7.20 -25.78
N CYS A 391 19.71 -6.75 -25.89
CA CYS A 391 20.40 -6.54 -27.17
C CYS A 391 21.62 -7.48 -27.27
N LEU A 392 21.41 -8.70 -27.76
CA LEU A 392 22.39 -9.78 -27.77
C LEU A 392 23.53 -9.57 -28.80
N PRO A 393 24.76 -10.05 -28.50
CA PRO A 393 25.15 -10.74 -27.27
C PRO A 393 25.49 -9.72 -26.15
N THR A 394 24.67 -9.67 -25.11
CA THR A 394 24.96 -8.95 -23.86
C THR A 394 25.03 -9.93 -22.70
N ALA A 395 25.63 -9.51 -21.58
CA ALA A 395 25.54 -10.26 -20.34
C ALA A 395 24.05 -10.44 -19.95
N PRO A 396 23.65 -11.59 -19.40
CA PRO A 396 22.24 -11.88 -19.08
C PRO A 396 21.62 -10.90 -18.06
N GLU A 397 22.43 -10.16 -17.32
CA GLU A 397 21.98 -9.14 -16.36
C GLU A 397 21.76 -7.75 -17.00
N ALA A 398 22.24 -7.52 -18.23
CA ALA A 398 22.13 -6.25 -18.92
C ALA A 398 20.85 -6.20 -19.80
N TYR A 399 19.77 -5.66 -19.23
CA TYR A 399 18.51 -5.42 -19.93
C TYR A 399 17.96 -4.02 -19.64
N GLY A 400 17.23 -3.49 -20.62
CA GLY A 400 16.36 -2.33 -20.42
C GLY A 400 14.94 -2.79 -20.09
N SER A 401 14.11 -1.90 -19.53
CA SER A 401 12.69 -2.20 -19.31
C SER A 401 11.79 -1.08 -19.81
N PHE A 402 10.62 -1.45 -20.34
CA PHE A 402 9.55 -0.52 -20.69
C PHE A 402 8.20 -1.09 -20.22
N ARG A 403 7.24 -0.19 -20.00
CA ARG A 403 5.89 -0.53 -19.56
C ARG A 403 4.88 -0.14 -20.63
N VAL A 404 3.99 -1.07 -20.97
CA VAL A 404 2.80 -0.84 -21.79
C VAL A 404 1.65 -0.50 -20.87
N VAL A 405 1.04 0.67 -21.05
CA VAL A 405 -0.15 1.12 -20.31
C VAL A 405 -1.26 1.34 -21.33
N ASP A 406 -2.42 0.73 -21.11
CA ASP A 406 -3.55 0.81 -22.02
C ASP A 406 -4.71 1.61 -21.41
N PRO A 407 -4.62 2.95 -21.39
CA PRO A 407 -5.65 3.80 -20.79
C PRO A 407 -6.96 3.80 -21.59
N LEU A 408 -6.94 3.31 -22.83
CA LEU A 408 -8.09 3.28 -23.73
C LEU A 408 -8.82 1.92 -23.71
N GLY A 409 -8.26 0.92 -23.02
CA GLY A 409 -8.85 -0.42 -22.94
C GLY A 409 -8.89 -1.13 -24.29
N LEU A 410 -7.90 -0.91 -25.15
CA LEU A 410 -7.80 -1.53 -26.48
C LEU A 410 -7.47 -3.03 -26.42
N TRP A 411 -6.80 -3.49 -25.37
CA TRP A 411 -6.39 -4.88 -25.22
C TRP A 411 -7.48 -5.74 -24.57
N HIS A 412 -7.89 -6.76 -25.31
CA HIS A 412 -8.82 -7.78 -24.82
C HIS A 412 -8.11 -9.13 -24.66
N ALA A 413 -7.91 -9.59 -23.41
CA ALA A 413 -7.22 -10.87 -23.17
C ALA A 413 -7.88 -12.05 -23.92
N PRO A 414 -7.11 -12.89 -24.64
CA PRO A 414 -7.61 -14.04 -25.40
C PRO A 414 -7.87 -15.29 -24.54
N ASP A 415 -7.56 -15.22 -23.24
CA ASP A 415 -7.65 -16.37 -22.33
C ASP A 415 -9.10 -16.77 -22.05
N LEU A 416 -9.42 -18.05 -22.25
CA LEU A 416 -10.73 -18.62 -21.96
C LEU A 416 -10.91 -18.96 -20.47
N ASP A 417 -12.09 -18.65 -19.91
CA ASP A 417 -12.50 -19.02 -18.55
C ASP A 417 -13.30 -20.34 -18.56
N CYS A 418 -12.58 -21.45 -18.69
CA CYS A 418 -13.18 -22.79 -18.84
C CYS A 418 -12.84 -23.74 -17.68
N PRO A 419 -13.60 -23.74 -16.57
CA PRO A 419 -13.37 -24.68 -15.48
C PRO A 419 -13.60 -26.14 -15.89
N ALA A 420 -14.49 -26.39 -16.86
CA ALA A 420 -14.79 -27.72 -17.39
C ALA A 420 -13.82 -28.18 -18.50
N GLY A 421 -12.75 -27.42 -18.76
CA GLY A 421 -11.80 -27.66 -19.84
C GLY A 421 -12.22 -27.06 -21.19
N LYS A 422 -11.28 -27.09 -22.13
CA LYS A 422 -11.40 -26.49 -23.46
C LYS A 422 -11.66 -27.55 -24.53
N LEU A 423 -12.36 -27.18 -25.60
CA LEU A 423 -12.51 -27.96 -26.83
C LEU A 423 -12.01 -27.10 -27.99
N ARG A 424 -11.14 -27.66 -28.83
CA ARG A 424 -10.64 -26.99 -30.04
C ARG A 424 -11.18 -27.68 -31.28
N LEU A 425 -11.70 -26.89 -32.21
CA LEU A 425 -12.21 -27.33 -33.50
C LEU A 425 -11.50 -26.56 -34.60
N GLU A 426 -11.15 -27.26 -35.67
CA GLU A 426 -10.49 -26.68 -36.84
C GLU A 426 -11.36 -26.94 -38.06
N PHE A 427 -11.54 -25.90 -38.88
CA PHE A 427 -12.41 -25.92 -40.04
C PHE A 427 -11.56 -25.80 -41.30
N ARG A 428 -11.80 -26.68 -42.28
CA ARG A 428 -11.23 -26.51 -43.61
C ARG A 428 -12.14 -25.62 -44.43
N VAL A 429 -11.71 -24.40 -44.68
CA VAL A 429 -12.47 -23.46 -45.52
C VAL A 429 -12.13 -23.72 -46.99
N GLY A 430 -12.99 -24.44 -47.70
CA GLY A 430 -12.86 -24.64 -49.15
C GLY A 430 -13.95 -23.91 -49.93
N GLY A 431 -13.61 -22.80 -50.59
CA GLY A 431 -14.45 -22.15 -51.61
C GLY A 431 -15.74 -21.43 -51.15
N ALA A 432 -16.02 -21.37 -49.85
CA ALA A 432 -17.15 -20.63 -49.30
C ALA A 432 -16.91 -19.09 -49.43
N PRO A 433 -17.94 -18.30 -49.78
CA PRO A 433 -17.84 -16.85 -49.70
C PRO A 433 -17.73 -16.44 -48.22
N GLY A 434 -16.76 -15.59 -47.89
CA GLY A 434 -16.62 -15.02 -46.55
C GLY A 434 -17.66 -13.92 -46.30
N LEU A 435 -17.90 -13.61 -45.03
CA LEU A 435 -18.73 -12.46 -44.62
C LEU A 435 -17.89 -11.18 -44.60
N ALA A 436 -18.50 -10.03 -44.90
CA ALA A 436 -17.77 -8.77 -45.03
C ALA A 436 -17.16 -8.31 -43.70
N ASP A 437 -17.94 -8.45 -42.62
CA ASP A 437 -17.56 -8.07 -41.26
C ASP A 437 -17.14 -9.33 -40.45
N PRO A 438 -15.99 -9.29 -39.75
CA PRO A 438 -15.53 -10.42 -38.94
C PRO A 438 -16.44 -10.71 -37.73
N ILE A 439 -17.08 -9.71 -37.13
CA ILE A 439 -18.04 -9.89 -36.03
C ILE A 439 -19.28 -10.62 -36.55
N ASP A 440 -19.77 -10.27 -37.73
CA ASP A 440 -20.89 -10.97 -38.36
C ASP A 440 -20.55 -12.44 -38.66
N ALA A 441 -19.30 -12.72 -39.06
CA ALA A 441 -18.82 -14.09 -39.27
C ALA A 441 -18.90 -14.94 -38.00
N VAL A 442 -18.57 -14.35 -36.86
CA VAL A 442 -18.65 -15.02 -35.55
C VAL A 442 -20.10 -15.10 -35.05
N ARG A 443 -20.92 -14.07 -35.23
CA ARG A 443 -22.34 -14.09 -34.85
C ARG A 443 -23.17 -15.10 -35.64
N ALA A 444 -22.73 -15.46 -36.85
CA ALA A 444 -23.33 -16.54 -37.63
C ALA A 444 -23.00 -17.95 -37.09
N PHE A 445 -22.07 -18.07 -36.14
CA PHE A 445 -21.68 -19.35 -35.56
C PHE A 445 -22.80 -19.93 -34.67
N ALA A 446 -23.04 -21.24 -34.78
CA ALA A 446 -24.16 -21.89 -34.11
C ALA A 446 -24.04 -21.83 -32.57
N GLY A 447 -25.09 -21.34 -31.92
CA GLY A 447 -25.19 -21.23 -30.46
C GLY A 447 -24.74 -19.89 -29.88
N VAL A 448 -24.25 -18.95 -30.71
CA VAL A 448 -24.02 -17.56 -30.27
C VAL A 448 -25.36 -16.90 -30.02
N GLU A 449 -25.55 -16.36 -28.82
CA GLU A 449 -26.78 -15.73 -28.37
C GLU A 449 -26.76 -14.22 -28.67
N ALA A 450 -27.94 -13.61 -28.80
CA ALA A 450 -28.04 -12.17 -29.01
C ALA A 450 -27.43 -11.35 -27.85
N SER A 451 -27.45 -11.91 -26.64
CA SER A 451 -26.86 -11.33 -25.43
C SER A 451 -25.35 -11.53 -25.31
N ASP A 452 -24.73 -12.34 -26.16
CA ASP A 452 -23.27 -12.49 -26.16
C ASP A 452 -22.60 -11.21 -26.68
N VAL A 453 -21.51 -10.84 -26.04
CA VAL A 453 -20.60 -9.81 -26.54
C VAL A 453 -19.55 -10.50 -27.41
N VAL A 454 -19.43 -10.03 -28.65
CA VAL A 454 -18.43 -10.50 -29.62
C VAL A 454 -17.50 -9.33 -29.90
N GLU A 455 -16.25 -9.48 -29.55
CA GLU A 455 -15.22 -8.43 -29.65
C GLU A 455 -13.88 -9.05 -30.02
N TYR A 456 -12.90 -8.23 -30.42
CA TYR A 456 -11.57 -8.72 -30.77
C TYR A 456 -10.85 -9.34 -29.57
N ALA A 457 -9.99 -10.31 -29.82
CA ALA A 457 -9.13 -10.92 -28.81
C ALA A 457 -7.68 -10.46 -29.05
N GLY A 458 -7.20 -9.49 -28.29
CA GLY A 458 -6.00 -8.71 -28.54
C GLY A 458 -6.35 -7.28 -28.93
N TYR A 459 -5.50 -6.63 -29.73
CA TYR A 459 -5.80 -5.29 -30.26
C TYR A 459 -6.66 -5.36 -31.55
N PRO A 460 -7.65 -4.46 -31.75
CA PRO A 460 -8.70 -4.60 -32.78
C PRO A 460 -8.22 -4.71 -34.24
N LEU A 461 -7.17 -3.97 -34.63
CA LEU A 461 -6.61 -4.02 -35.99
C LEU A 461 -5.42 -4.99 -36.11
N ALA A 462 -4.99 -5.55 -34.97
CA ALA A 462 -3.86 -6.45 -34.90
C ALA A 462 -4.28 -7.92 -34.99
N SER A 463 -5.43 -8.23 -34.39
CA SER A 463 -5.90 -9.59 -34.14
C SER A 463 -6.72 -10.16 -35.29
N ASP A 464 -6.46 -11.43 -35.61
CA ASP A 464 -7.31 -12.28 -36.46
C ASP A 464 -8.30 -13.12 -35.64
N ALA A 465 -8.37 -12.88 -34.32
CA ALA A 465 -9.20 -13.61 -33.40
C ALA A 465 -10.25 -12.71 -32.74
N LEU A 466 -11.42 -13.27 -32.51
CA LEU A 466 -12.48 -12.67 -31.69
C LEU A 466 -12.79 -13.57 -30.51
N ARG A 467 -13.21 -12.95 -29.42
CA ARG A 467 -13.69 -13.64 -28.23
C ARG A 467 -15.20 -13.47 -28.08
N ILE A 468 -15.83 -14.50 -27.54
CA ILE A 468 -17.25 -14.51 -27.18
C ILE A 468 -17.33 -14.43 -25.65
N VAL A 469 -17.93 -13.37 -25.15
CA VAL A 469 -18.14 -13.14 -23.72
C VAL A 469 -19.61 -13.37 -23.37
N ARG A 470 -19.87 -14.36 -22.52
CA ARG A 470 -21.20 -14.75 -22.05
C ARG A 470 -21.26 -14.59 -20.54
N ALA A 471 -22.20 -13.79 -20.05
CA ALA A 471 -22.36 -13.49 -18.62
C ALA A 471 -21.03 -13.05 -17.96
N GLY A 472 -20.25 -12.21 -18.65
CA GLY A 472 -18.97 -11.69 -18.16
C GLY A 472 -17.78 -12.65 -18.28
N LYS A 473 -17.95 -13.85 -18.85
CA LYS A 473 -16.89 -14.85 -19.00
C LYS A 473 -16.53 -15.08 -20.45
N VAL A 474 -15.24 -15.20 -20.75
CA VAL A 474 -14.77 -15.53 -22.10
C VAL A 474 -14.98 -17.02 -22.35
N VAL A 475 -16.02 -17.36 -23.11
CA VAL A 475 -16.45 -18.76 -23.33
C VAL A 475 -15.95 -19.36 -24.64
N ALA A 476 -15.51 -18.54 -25.59
CA ALA A 476 -14.86 -19.01 -26.82
C ALA A 476 -13.90 -17.96 -27.41
N LEU A 477 -12.94 -18.48 -28.17
CA LEU A 477 -11.95 -17.76 -28.96
C LEU A 477 -12.05 -18.31 -30.39
N VAL A 478 -12.43 -17.44 -31.31
CA VAL A 478 -12.71 -17.77 -32.72
C VAL A 478 -11.64 -17.10 -33.57
N ARG A 479 -10.84 -17.90 -34.28
CA ARG A 479 -9.88 -17.37 -35.27
C ARG A 479 -10.52 -17.33 -36.64
N LEU A 480 -10.20 -16.27 -37.37
CA LEU A 480 -10.72 -16.00 -38.71
C LEU A 480 -9.59 -15.99 -39.73
N ASP A 481 -9.85 -16.55 -40.90
CA ASP A 481 -9.01 -16.38 -42.07
C ASP A 481 -9.73 -15.49 -43.11
N ARG A 482 -8.97 -14.95 -44.06
CA ARG A 482 -9.54 -14.31 -45.25
C ARG A 482 -9.95 -15.37 -46.27
N ALA A 483 -11.19 -15.33 -46.73
CA ALA A 483 -11.67 -16.22 -47.78
C ALA A 483 -11.05 -15.86 -49.14
N GLU A 484 -10.85 -16.86 -50.02
CA GLU A 484 -10.29 -16.66 -51.37
C GLU A 484 -11.10 -15.66 -52.21
N ARG A 485 -12.41 -15.59 -51.99
CA ARG A 485 -13.33 -14.67 -52.69
C ARG A 485 -13.59 -13.37 -51.94
N GLY A 486 -12.77 -13.06 -50.93
CA GLY A 486 -12.96 -11.93 -50.03
C GLY A 486 -13.87 -12.26 -48.84
N GLY A 487 -13.85 -11.36 -47.85
CA GLY A 487 -14.53 -11.53 -46.56
C GLY A 487 -13.74 -12.37 -45.56
N TRP A 488 -14.41 -12.76 -44.49
CA TRP A 488 -13.89 -13.49 -43.34
C TRP A 488 -14.61 -14.83 -43.17
N VAL A 489 -13.86 -15.84 -42.76
CA VAL A 489 -14.33 -17.21 -42.53
C VAL A 489 -13.74 -17.72 -41.23
N VAL A 490 -14.51 -18.50 -40.47
CA VAL A 490 -14.02 -19.12 -39.23
C VAL A 490 -13.05 -20.25 -39.58
N SER A 491 -11.80 -20.15 -39.13
CA SER A 491 -10.75 -21.16 -39.39
C SER A 491 -10.56 -22.10 -38.21
N SER A 492 -10.68 -21.59 -36.98
CA SER A 492 -10.70 -22.44 -35.77
C SER A 492 -11.51 -21.81 -34.65
N VAL A 493 -12.00 -22.65 -33.75
CA VAL A 493 -12.70 -22.22 -32.53
C VAL A 493 -12.16 -23.01 -31.34
N GLU A 494 -11.74 -22.31 -30.30
CA GLU A 494 -11.49 -22.87 -28.98
C GLU A 494 -12.62 -22.43 -28.05
N LEU A 495 -13.33 -23.35 -27.41
CA LEU A 495 -14.51 -23.05 -26.60
C LEU A 495 -14.52 -23.81 -25.27
N CYS A 496 -15.21 -23.26 -24.28
CA CYS A 496 -15.45 -23.94 -23.01
C CYS A 496 -16.45 -25.07 -23.16
N ARG A 497 -16.12 -26.25 -22.62
CA ARG A 497 -17.07 -27.37 -22.58
C ARG A 497 -18.31 -26.98 -21.79
N GLY A 498 -19.48 -27.25 -22.35
CA GLY A 498 -20.77 -26.90 -21.73
C GLY A 498 -21.19 -25.44 -21.91
N SER A 499 -20.49 -24.65 -22.73
CA SER A 499 -20.86 -23.26 -23.04
C SER A 499 -22.19 -23.12 -23.80
N GLY A 500 -22.71 -24.21 -24.39
CA GLY A 500 -23.90 -24.17 -25.26
C GLY A 500 -23.59 -23.80 -26.72
N LEU A 501 -22.37 -23.36 -26.99
CA LEU A 501 -21.85 -23.23 -28.36
C LEU A 501 -21.72 -24.64 -28.94
N LEU A 502 -22.45 -24.93 -30.02
CA LEU A 502 -22.58 -26.24 -30.71
C LEU A 502 -23.61 -27.24 -30.16
N SER A 503 -24.83 -26.82 -29.81
CA SER A 503 -25.91 -27.77 -29.49
C SER A 503 -26.39 -28.62 -30.67
N THR A 504 -26.05 -28.26 -31.92
CA THR A 504 -26.35 -29.05 -33.13
C THR A 504 -25.39 -28.65 -34.27
N PRO A 505 -24.81 -29.59 -35.04
CA PRO A 505 -24.11 -29.24 -36.26
C PRO A 505 -25.13 -28.62 -37.25
N PRO A 506 -24.83 -27.50 -37.91
CA PRO A 506 -25.59 -27.09 -39.08
C PRO A 506 -25.43 -28.19 -40.15
N GLY A 507 -26.56 -28.71 -40.63
CA GLY A 507 -26.62 -29.71 -41.70
C GLY A 507 -26.24 -29.13 -43.06
#